data_AF-A0A7S4JP73-F1
#
_entry.id   AF-A0A7S4JP73-F1
#
_cell.length_a   1.000
_cell.length_b   1.000
_cell.length_c   1.000
_cell.angle_alpha   90.00
_cell.angle_beta   90.00
_cell.angle_gamma   90.00
#
_symmetry.space_group_name_H-M   'P 1'
#
loop_
_entity.id
_entity.type
_entity.pdbx_description
1 polymer ?
#
loop_
_entity_poly.entity_id
_entity_poly.type
_entity_poly.pdbx_seq_one_letter_code
_entity_poly.pdbx_strand_id
1 'polypeptide(L)'
;GVWDNVVTIQTSDFARTLAPNTGDGTDHGWGGNYMMFGGAVDGGKIRGTYPDDLSDDGPLGLGRGRLIPTTPWDAVFYGIAEWVGVGAEDMAGICPNAESFPAGTMFAEADLFMAEARVRKQRYLR
;
A
#
# COMPACT_ATOMS: atom_id res chain seq x y z
N GLY A 1 8.11 21.64 13.81
CA GLY A 1 8.81 21.02 12.66
C GLY A 1 7.79 20.58 11.63
N VAL A 2 8.22 20.00 10.50
CA VAL A 2 7.33 19.57 9.39
C VAL A 2 6.91 18.10 9.48
N TRP A 3 7.09 17.44 10.63
CA TRP A 3 6.84 16.01 10.80
C TRP A 3 5.41 15.58 10.41
N ASP A 4 4.42 16.39 10.75
CA ASP A 4 3.01 16.18 10.37
C ASP A 4 2.76 16.29 8.86
N ASN A 5 3.74 16.80 8.10
CA ASN A 5 3.70 16.97 6.64
C ASN A 5 4.67 16.02 5.93
N VAL A 6 5.07 14.91 6.57
CA VAL A 6 5.94 13.90 5.97
C VAL A 6 5.31 12.52 6.11
N VAL A 7 5.28 11.79 5.00
CA VAL A 7 5.04 10.35 4.93
C VAL A 7 6.28 9.66 4.38
N THR A 8 6.66 8.54 4.99
CA THR A 8 7.68 7.63 4.49
C THR A 8 7.04 6.26 4.29
N ILE A 9 7.30 5.64 3.15
CA ILE A 9 6.89 4.28 2.86
C ILE A 9 8.12 3.48 2.41
N GLN A 10 8.28 2.29 2.99
CA GLN A 10 9.24 1.30 2.54
C GLN A 10 8.51 0.27 1.69
N THR A 11 8.94 0.16 0.44
CA THR A 11 8.39 -0.80 -0.52
C THR A 11 9.49 -1.74 -1.03
N SER A 12 9.10 -2.73 -1.81
CA SER A 12 10.02 -3.59 -2.55
C SER A 12 9.40 -3.94 -3.89
N ASP A 13 10.12 -3.69 -4.97
CA ASP A 13 9.66 -4.00 -6.34
C ASP A 13 9.63 -5.51 -6.61
N PHE A 14 10.36 -6.29 -5.81
CA PHE A 14 10.55 -7.73 -6.06
C PHE A 14 10.06 -8.62 -4.94
N ALA A 15 9.57 -8.07 -3.81
CA ALA A 15 9.19 -8.81 -2.60
C ALA A 15 10.16 -9.97 -2.28
N ARG A 16 9.74 -11.00 -1.55
CA ARG A 16 10.52 -12.22 -1.32
C ARG A 16 9.64 -13.45 -1.29
N THR A 17 10.11 -14.56 -1.88
CA THR A 17 9.43 -15.86 -1.78
C THR A 17 9.46 -16.40 -0.35
N LEU A 18 8.41 -17.12 0.05
CA LEU A 18 8.40 -17.89 1.31
C LEU A 18 9.26 -19.15 1.22
N ALA A 19 9.33 -19.77 0.04
CA ALA A 19 10.16 -20.95 -0.18
C ALA A 19 11.61 -20.52 -0.50
N PRO A 20 12.62 -21.27 -0.02
CA PRO A 20 14.01 -20.99 -0.32
C PRO A 20 14.35 -21.26 -1.79
N ASN A 21 15.37 -20.56 -2.27
CA ASN A 21 16.02 -20.89 -3.53
C ASN A 21 17.11 -21.96 -3.35
N THR A 22 17.75 -22.37 -4.45
CA THR A 22 18.75 -23.45 -4.41
C THR A 22 20.03 -23.12 -3.65
N GLY A 23 20.19 -21.86 -3.20
CA GLY A 23 21.33 -21.39 -2.40
C GLY A 23 20.92 -20.95 -0.99
N ASP A 24 19.83 -21.49 -0.45
CA ASP A 24 19.27 -21.18 0.88
C ASP A 24 18.87 -19.70 1.08
N GLY A 25 18.74 -18.94 0.00
CA GLY A 25 18.25 -17.56 -0.02
C GLY A 25 16.78 -17.47 -0.40
N THR A 26 16.37 -16.29 -0.88
CA THR A 26 15.00 -16.02 -1.36
C THR A 26 15.03 -15.48 -2.80
N ASP A 27 13.98 -15.76 -3.54
CA ASP A 27 13.78 -15.24 -4.90
C ASP A 27 12.79 -14.08 -4.91
N HIS A 28 12.41 -13.62 -6.11
CA HIS A 28 11.41 -12.58 -6.30
C HIS A 28 10.00 -13.13 -6.01
N GLY A 29 9.28 -12.43 -5.13
CA GLY A 29 7.87 -12.64 -4.84
C GLY A 29 6.94 -11.80 -5.72
N TRP A 30 5.64 -11.97 -5.54
CA TRP A 30 4.61 -11.11 -6.15
C TRP A 30 3.93 -10.22 -5.10
N GLY A 31 3.42 -10.83 -4.02
CA GLY A 31 2.95 -10.14 -2.83
C GLY A 31 4.06 -9.93 -1.80
N GLY A 32 3.94 -8.86 -1.01
CA GLY A 32 4.85 -8.51 0.07
C GLY A 32 4.22 -7.53 1.06
N ASN A 33 4.97 -7.20 2.12
CA ASN A 33 4.54 -6.24 3.13
C ASN A 33 5.22 -4.89 2.91
N TYR A 34 4.48 -3.80 3.07
CA TYR A 34 5.03 -2.44 3.12
C TYR A 34 4.88 -1.85 4.50
N MET A 35 5.80 -0.97 4.86
CA MET A 35 5.75 -0.20 6.10
C MET A 35 5.60 1.27 5.77
N MET A 36 4.59 1.92 6.33
CA MET A 36 4.32 3.35 6.18
C MET A 36 4.30 4.04 7.54
N PHE A 37 4.94 5.20 7.64
CA PHE A 37 5.01 5.99 8.87
C PHE A 37 5.18 7.48 8.57
N GLY A 38 4.79 8.34 9.51
CA GLY A 38 4.81 9.79 9.35
C GLY A 38 3.99 10.47 10.43
N GLY A 39 4.13 11.79 10.60
CA GLY A 39 3.47 12.50 11.70
C GLY A 39 1.96 12.56 11.58
N ALA A 40 1.44 12.55 10.36
CA ALA A 40 0.01 12.50 10.09
C ALA A 40 -0.54 11.10 9.83
N VAL A 41 0.31 10.08 9.75
CA VAL A 41 -0.10 8.72 9.40
C VAL A 41 -0.93 8.12 10.53
N ASP A 42 -2.08 7.57 10.19
CA ASP A 42 -2.96 6.83 11.11
C ASP A 42 -2.38 5.43 11.38
N GLY A 43 -1.30 5.42 12.15
CA GLY A 43 -0.46 4.26 12.41
C GLY A 43 -1.10 3.20 13.33
N GLY A 44 -0.37 2.11 13.54
CA GLY A 44 -0.84 0.97 14.36
C GLY A 44 -1.90 0.11 13.68
N LYS A 45 -2.08 0.26 12.36
CA LYS A 45 -3.05 -0.47 11.56
C LYS A 45 -2.36 -1.32 10.51
N ILE A 46 -2.84 -2.56 10.35
CA ILE A 46 -2.52 -3.39 9.19
C ILE A 46 -3.58 -3.10 8.14
N ARG A 47 -3.15 -2.71 6.96
CA ARG A 47 -4.01 -2.52 5.79
C ARG A 47 -3.84 -3.71 4.84
N GLY A 48 -4.92 -4.07 4.14
CA GLY A 48 -5.00 -5.31 3.36
C GLY A 48 -5.37 -6.52 4.22
N THR A 49 -5.27 -7.71 3.63
CA THR A 49 -5.63 -8.98 4.30
C THR A 49 -4.43 -9.92 4.30
N TYR A 50 -4.05 -10.41 5.48
CA TYR A 50 -3.02 -11.44 5.61
C TYR A 50 -3.58 -12.80 5.17
N PRO A 51 -2.88 -13.58 4.34
CA PRO A 51 -3.37 -14.89 3.91
C PRO A 51 -3.46 -15.89 5.07
N ASP A 52 -4.59 -16.59 5.19
CA ASP A 52 -4.77 -17.66 6.17
C ASP A 52 -4.12 -18.98 5.75
N ASP A 53 -3.84 -19.14 4.46
CA ASP A 53 -3.15 -20.29 3.87
C ASP A 53 -1.94 -19.81 3.06
N LEU A 54 -0.75 -20.24 3.47
CA LEU A 54 0.53 -19.90 2.85
C LEU A 54 1.09 -21.03 1.98
N SER A 55 0.34 -22.12 1.80
CA SER A 55 0.74 -23.23 0.95
C SER A 55 0.65 -22.86 -0.53
N ASP A 56 1.42 -23.57 -1.36
CA ASP A 56 1.39 -23.39 -2.81
C ASP A 56 0.04 -23.82 -3.42
N ASP A 57 -0.72 -24.69 -2.73
CA ASP A 57 -2.05 -25.16 -3.14
C ASP A 57 -3.19 -24.24 -2.66
N GLY A 58 -2.86 -23.24 -1.83
CA GLY A 58 -3.80 -22.26 -1.33
C GLY A 58 -4.34 -21.34 -2.44
N PRO A 59 -5.46 -20.64 -2.21
CA PRO A 59 -6.12 -19.81 -3.25
C PRO A 59 -5.28 -18.61 -3.72
N LEU A 60 -4.29 -18.21 -2.93
CA LEU A 60 -3.34 -17.15 -3.27
C LEU A 60 -1.96 -17.71 -3.66
N GLY A 61 -1.79 -19.04 -3.70
CA GLY A 61 -0.54 -19.70 -4.04
C GLY A 61 -0.27 -19.70 -5.55
N LEU A 62 0.97 -19.38 -5.94
CA LEU A 62 1.46 -19.47 -7.32
C LEU A 62 2.66 -20.43 -7.48
N GLY A 63 2.89 -21.29 -6.51
CA GLY A 63 4.09 -22.12 -6.47
C GLY A 63 5.34 -21.36 -6.03
N ARG A 64 6.31 -22.09 -5.46
CA ARG A 64 7.60 -21.55 -4.99
C ARG A 64 7.42 -20.52 -3.86
N GLY A 65 6.35 -20.61 -3.07
CA GLY A 65 6.07 -19.69 -1.98
C GLY A 65 5.82 -18.24 -2.44
N ARG A 66 5.35 -18.06 -3.69
CA ARG A 66 4.86 -16.78 -4.19
C ARG A 66 3.37 -16.68 -3.91
N LEU A 67 2.97 -15.58 -3.29
CA LEU A 67 1.57 -15.31 -2.99
C LEU A 67 1.05 -14.14 -3.81
N ILE A 68 -0.19 -14.23 -4.27
CA ILE A 68 -0.93 -13.12 -4.89
C ILE A 68 -1.24 -12.08 -3.79
N PRO A 69 -0.90 -10.81 -3.96
CA PRO A 69 -1.28 -9.78 -3.00
C PRO A 69 -2.81 -9.58 -2.99
N THR A 70 -3.37 -9.42 -1.79
CA THR A 70 -4.82 -9.15 -1.59
C THR A 70 -5.18 -7.68 -1.85
N THR A 71 -4.18 -6.82 -2.04
CA THR A 71 -4.33 -5.38 -2.23
C THR A 71 -3.35 -4.93 -3.31
N PRO A 72 -3.79 -4.14 -4.30
CA PRO A 72 -2.93 -3.69 -5.38
C PRO A 72 -1.97 -2.59 -4.93
N TRP A 73 -0.89 -2.43 -5.69
CA TRP A 73 0.12 -1.40 -5.48
C TRP A 73 -0.52 0.00 -5.40
N ASP A 74 -1.40 0.31 -6.35
CA ASP A 74 -2.09 1.60 -6.47
C ASP A 74 -2.87 1.98 -5.21
N ALA A 75 -3.33 1.03 -4.38
CA ALA A 75 -4.19 1.33 -3.24
C ALA A 75 -3.53 2.26 -2.21
N VAL A 76 -2.24 2.06 -1.89
CA VAL A 76 -1.53 2.93 -0.94
C VAL A 76 -1.14 4.26 -1.56
N PHE A 77 -0.77 4.26 -2.84
CA PHE A 77 -0.38 5.47 -3.55
C PHE A 77 -1.56 6.38 -3.86
N TYR A 78 -2.76 5.82 -4.05
CA TYR A 78 -3.99 6.59 -4.24
C TYR A 78 -4.27 7.49 -3.04
N GLY A 79 -4.28 6.94 -1.83
CA GLY A 79 -4.51 7.73 -0.61
C GLY A 79 -3.37 8.70 -0.30
N ILE A 80 -2.12 8.36 -0.64
CA ILE A 80 -0.99 9.30 -0.55
C ILE A 80 -1.15 10.44 -1.56
N ALA A 81 -1.58 10.16 -2.79
CA ALA A 81 -1.80 11.14 -3.84
C ALA A 81 -2.88 12.16 -3.41
N GLU A 82 -4.02 11.68 -2.91
CA GLU A 82 -5.03 12.54 -2.29
C GLU A 82 -4.44 13.39 -1.16
N TRP A 83 -3.65 12.77 -0.27
CA TRP A 83 -3.01 13.45 0.84
C TRP A 83 -1.96 14.50 0.45
N VAL A 84 -1.27 14.38 -0.70
CA VAL A 84 -0.42 15.45 -1.21
C VAL A 84 -1.20 16.51 -2.01
N GLY A 85 -2.49 16.28 -2.26
CA GLY A 85 -3.41 17.25 -2.89
C GLY A 85 -3.58 17.08 -4.40
N VAL A 86 -3.32 15.87 -4.92
CA VAL A 86 -3.61 15.53 -6.32
C VAL A 86 -5.12 15.57 -6.57
N GLY A 87 -5.52 16.23 -7.67
CA GLY A 87 -6.90 16.27 -8.12
C GLY A 87 -7.33 14.96 -8.79
N ALA A 88 -8.63 14.69 -8.82
CA ALA A 88 -9.19 13.47 -9.42
C ALA A 88 -8.82 13.32 -10.92
N GLU A 89 -8.64 14.44 -11.62
CA GLU A 89 -8.26 14.52 -13.03
C GLU A 89 -6.87 13.93 -13.32
N ASP A 90 -5.95 14.00 -12.35
CA ASP A 90 -4.57 13.53 -12.51
C ASP A 90 -4.38 12.11 -11.96
N MET A 91 -5.38 11.59 -11.24
CA MET A 91 -5.26 10.34 -10.50
C MET A 91 -5.00 9.13 -11.41
N ALA A 92 -5.59 9.12 -12.62
CA ALA A 92 -5.34 8.07 -13.61
C ALA A 92 -3.89 8.05 -14.11
N GLY A 93 -3.16 9.18 -14.05
CA GLY A 93 -1.74 9.24 -14.38
C GLY A 93 -0.84 8.70 -13.27
N ILE A 94 -1.29 8.74 -12.01
CA ILE A 94 -0.52 8.32 -10.83
C ILE A 94 -0.84 6.88 -10.43
N CYS A 95 -2.12 6.49 -10.50
CA CYS A 95 -2.63 5.16 -10.18
C CYS A 95 -3.39 4.60 -11.39
N PRO A 96 -2.68 4.27 -12.49
CA PRO A 96 -3.30 3.90 -13.76
C PRO A 96 -4.07 2.57 -13.71
N ASN A 97 -3.84 1.73 -12.70
CA ASN A 97 -4.51 0.45 -12.56
C ASN A 97 -5.69 0.52 -11.57
N ALA A 98 -5.94 1.65 -10.90
CA ALA A 98 -6.98 1.77 -9.88
C ALA A 98 -8.36 1.31 -10.37
N GLU A 99 -8.72 1.63 -11.61
CA GLU A 99 -10.00 1.25 -12.22
C GLU A 99 -10.10 -0.25 -12.58
N SER A 100 -8.99 -0.98 -12.56
CA SER A 100 -8.97 -2.42 -12.80
C SER A 100 -9.43 -3.24 -11.59
N PHE A 101 -9.67 -2.60 -10.44
CA PHE A 101 -10.04 -3.25 -9.19
C PHE A 101 -11.46 -2.85 -8.74
N PRO A 102 -12.15 -3.71 -7.96
CA PRO A 102 -13.45 -3.38 -7.41
C PRO A 102 -13.44 -2.07 -6.59
N ALA A 103 -14.57 -1.37 -6.57
CA ALA A 103 -14.77 -0.21 -5.71
C ALA A 103 -14.47 -0.55 -4.24
N GLY A 104 -13.79 0.37 -3.53
CA GLY A 104 -13.36 0.17 -2.14
C GLY A 104 -12.01 -0.57 -1.99
N THR A 105 -11.36 -0.96 -3.08
CA THR A 105 -10.00 -1.55 -3.02
C THR A 105 -8.91 -0.50 -2.77
N MET A 106 -9.08 0.71 -3.32
CA MET A 106 -8.14 1.82 -3.10
C MET A 106 -8.34 2.41 -1.69
N PHE A 107 -7.24 2.80 -1.04
CA PHE A 107 -7.32 3.55 0.21
C PHE A 107 -7.54 5.03 -0.09
N ALA A 108 -8.47 5.66 0.61
CA ALA A 108 -8.61 7.11 0.61
C ALA A 108 -7.57 7.75 1.55
N GLU A 109 -7.34 9.06 1.42
CA GLU A 109 -6.59 9.87 2.40
C GLU A 109 -7.10 9.60 3.83
N ALA A 110 -8.42 9.46 3.98
CA ALA A 110 -9.08 9.19 5.25
C ALA A 110 -8.72 7.84 5.88
N ASP A 111 -8.28 6.87 5.09
CA ASP A 111 -7.86 5.56 5.56
C ASP A 111 -6.39 5.57 6.02
N LEU A 112 -5.57 6.50 5.50
CA LEU A 112 -4.14 6.49 5.75
C LEU A 112 -3.69 7.58 6.74
N PHE A 113 -4.49 8.64 6.93
CA PHE A 113 -4.10 9.82 7.69
C PHE A 113 -5.13 10.25 8.75
N MET A 114 -4.63 10.72 9.89
CA MET A 114 -5.45 11.15 11.04
C MET A 114 -6.42 12.27 10.68
N ALA A 115 -7.57 12.34 11.36
CA ALA A 115 -8.58 13.37 11.11
C ALA A 115 -8.04 14.80 11.34
N GLU A 116 -7.30 15.01 12.42
CA GLU A 116 -6.70 16.32 12.73
C GLU A 116 -5.73 16.81 11.65
N ALA A 117 -4.99 15.90 10.99
CA ALA A 117 -4.07 16.26 9.94
C ALA A 117 -4.80 16.77 8.68
N ARG A 118 -5.90 16.10 8.32
CA ARG A 118 -6.76 16.48 7.18
C ARG A 118 -7.39 17.86 7.37
N VAL A 119 -7.89 18.16 8.57
CA VAL A 119 -8.48 19.47 8.90
C VAL A 119 -7.46 20.60 8.82
N ARG A 120 -6.21 20.35 9.26
CA ARG A 120 -5.13 21.36 9.18
C ARG A 120 -4.79 21.68 7.73
N LYS A 121 -4.70 20.68 6.84
CA LYS A 121 -4.39 20.87 5.42
C LYS A 121 -5.42 21.76 4.72
N GLN A 122 -6.71 21.58 5.00
CA GLN A 122 -7.79 22.41 4.44
C GLN A 122 -7.71 23.89 4.86
N ARG A 123 -6.99 24.24 5.93
CA ARG A 123 -6.77 25.64 6.34
C ARG A 123 -5.65 26.32 5.55
N TYR A 124 -4.72 25.58 4.96
CA TYR A 124 -3.59 26.13 4.20
C TYR A 124 -3.87 26.27 2.70
N LEU A 125 -4.91 25.59 2.20
CA LEU A 125 -5.36 25.66 0.79
C LEU A 125 -6.45 26.73 0.56
N ARG A 126 -6.69 27.62 1.52
CA ARG A 126 -7.60 28.78 1.42
C ARG A 126 -6.85 30.09 1.47
#